data_AF-A0A951C9R9-F1
#
_entry.id   AF-A0A951C9R9-F1
#
_cell.length_a   1.000
_cell.length_b   1.000
_cell.length_c   1.000
_cell.angle_alpha   90.00
_cell.angle_beta   90.00
_cell.angle_gamma   90.00
#
_symmetry.space_group_name_H-M   'P 1'
#
loop_
_entity.id
_entity.type
_entity.pdbx_description
1 polymer ?
#
loop_
_entity_poly.entity_id
_entity_poly.type
_entity_poly.pdbx_seq_one_letter_code
_entity_poly.pdbx_strand_id
1 'polypeptide(L)'
;MVCQWTDPADSQLQIARTRALWGKVEPHTTGAAMINHIGAEDQPDRIRASYAGNYERLAAIKHKYDPTNFFCFNANIRPADLRAAVVE
;
A
#
# COMPACT_ATOMS: atom_id res chain seq x y z
N MET A 1 9.69 -8.24 6.62
CA MET A 1 11.10 -8.63 6.66
C MET A 1 11.94 -7.38 6.56
N VAL A 2 12.97 -7.26 7.40
CA VAL A 2 13.86 -6.08 7.40
C VAL A 2 15.26 -6.56 7.05
N CYS A 3 15.87 -5.92 6.06
CA CYS A 3 17.28 -6.12 5.71
C CYS A 3 17.97 -4.76 5.83
N GLN A 4 19.12 -4.71 6.50
CA GLN A 4 19.87 -3.49 6.76
C GLN A 4 21.33 -3.72 6.39
N TRP A 5 21.97 -2.70 5.86
CA TRP A 5 23.37 -2.69 5.46
C TRP A 5 23.96 -1.29 5.62
N THR A 6 25.28 -1.19 5.71
CA THR A 6 25.99 0.06 5.97
C THR A 6 26.63 0.66 4.73
N ASP A 7 27.09 -0.17 3.78
CA ASP A 7 27.71 0.28 2.54
C ASP A 7 26.63 0.55 1.46
N PRO A 8 26.46 1.79 0.97
CA PRO A 8 25.51 2.09 -0.09
C PRO A 8 25.69 1.23 -1.36
N ALA A 9 26.91 0.75 -1.65
CA ALA A 9 27.19 -0.10 -2.80
C ALA A 9 26.46 -1.45 -2.75
N ASP A 10 26.12 -1.93 -1.55
CA ASP A 10 25.40 -3.19 -1.36
C ASP A 10 23.90 -3.10 -1.67
N SER A 11 23.35 -1.89 -1.88
CA SER A 11 21.91 -1.67 -1.94
C SER A 11 21.19 -2.55 -2.96
N GLN A 12 21.72 -2.64 -4.18
CA GLN A 12 21.11 -3.45 -5.24
C GLN A 12 21.10 -4.95 -4.88
N LEU A 13 22.20 -5.44 -4.31
CA LEU A 13 22.33 -6.82 -3.89
C LEU A 13 21.34 -7.16 -2.75
N GLN A 14 21.26 -6.30 -1.75
CA GLN A 14 20.40 -6.55 -0.57
C GLN A 14 18.92 -6.42 -0.91
N ILE A 15 18.53 -5.46 -1.75
CA ILE A 15 17.16 -5.35 -2.29
C ILE A 15 16.80 -6.64 -3.05
N ALA A 16 17.67 -7.09 -3.96
CA ALA A 16 17.42 -8.30 -4.75
C ALA A 16 17.26 -9.55 -3.87
N ARG A 17 18.12 -9.73 -2.86
CA ARG A 17 18.02 -10.83 -1.90
C ARG A 17 16.74 -10.80 -1.09
N THR A 18 16.36 -9.62 -0.60
CA THR A 18 15.14 -9.42 0.18
C THR A 18 13.91 -9.78 -0.65
N ARG A 19 13.85 -9.32 -1.91
CA ARG A 19 12.75 -9.66 -2.84
C ARG A 19 12.69 -11.15 -3.15
N ALA A 20 13.84 -11.77 -3.44
CA ALA A 20 13.91 -13.20 -3.73
C ALA A 20 13.47 -14.06 -2.53
N LEU A 21 13.82 -13.66 -1.31
CA LEU A 21 13.38 -14.33 -0.10
C LEU A 21 11.88 -14.10 0.14
N TRP A 22 11.38 -12.87 -0.06
CA TRP A 22 9.94 -12.58 0.05
C TRP A 22 9.12 -13.46 -0.89
N GLY A 23 9.53 -13.60 -2.16
CA GLY A 23 8.83 -14.44 -3.13
C GLY A 23 8.72 -15.91 -2.74
N LYS A 24 9.60 -16.42 -1.87
CA LYS A 24 9.52 -17.78 -1.31
C LYS A 24 8.61 -17.86 -0.09
N VAL A 25 8.48 -16.77 0.66
CA VAL A 25 7.68 -16.72 1.89
C VAL A 25 6.23 -16.37 1.61
N GLU A 26 5.97 -15.50 0.63
CA GLU A 26 4.65 -14.97 0.29
C GLU A 26 3.54 -16.03 0.15
N PRO A 27 3.74 -17.18 -0.52
CA PRO A 27 2.72 -18.23 -0.65
C PRO A 27 2.29 -18.86 0.69
N HIS A 28 3.08 -18.68 1.74
CA HIS A 28 2.81 -19.18 3.10
C HIS A 28 2.21 -18.11 4.03
N THR A 29 1.85 -16.95 3.49
CA THR A 29 1.24 -15.83 4.24
C THR A 29 -0.24 -15.69 3.92
N THR A 30 -0.95 -14.83 4.66
CA THR A 30 -2.36 -14.50 4.41
C THR A 30 -2.56 -13.54 3.23
N GLY A 31 -1.48 -13.04 2.61
CA GLY A 31 -1.52 -12.00 1.59
C GLY A 31 -1.78 -10.59 2.12
N ALA A 32 -2.11 -10.43 3.41
CA ALA A 32 -2.26 -9.13 4.04
C ALA A 32 -0.89 -8.45 4.25
N ALA A 33 -0.77 -7.20 3.85
CA ALA A 33 0.40 -6.37 4.15
C ALA A 33 0.08 -5.40 5.29
N MET A 34 1.06 -5.20 6.17
CA MET A 34 0.98 -4.13 7.17
C MET A 34 1.21 -2.80 6.47
N ILE A 35 0.25 -1.87 6.60
CA ILE A 35 0.23 -0.59 5.86
C ILE A 35 1.55 0.22 6.00
N ASN A 36 2.20 0.13 7.16
CA ASN A 36 3.46 0.82 7.46
C ASN A 36 4.69 0.18 6.81
N HIS A 37 4.52 -0.96 6.13
CA HIS A 37 5.57 -1.68 5.41
C HIS A 37 5.27 -1.80 3.91
N ILE A 38 4.32 -1.03 3.40
CA ILE A 38 4.04 -0.90 1.97
C ILE A 38 4.98 0.16 1.38
N GLY A 39 5.69 -0.22 0.32
CA GLY A 39 6.61 0.66 -0.41
C GLY A 39 5.92 1.37 -1.58
N ALA A 40 6.61 2.36 -2.16
CA ALA A 40 6.11 3.11 -3.34
C ALA A 40 5.92 2.25 -4.60
N GLU A 41 6.52 1.06 -4.61
CA GLU A 41 6.46 0.07 -5.70
C GLU A 41 5.33 -0.96 -5.55
N ASP A 42 4.59 -0.94 -4.43
CA ASP A 42 3.44 -1.81 -4.25
C ASP A 42 2.25 -1.34 -5.09
N GLN A 43 1.60 -2.29 -5.75
CA GLN A 43 0.49 -2.01 -6.65
C GLN A 43 -0.74 -1.49 -5.88
N PRO A 44 -1.56 -0.60 -6.49
CA PRO A 44 -2.77 -0.05 -5.85
C PRO A 44 -3.72 -1.10 -5.26
N ASP A 45 -3.82 -2.27 -5.88
CA ASP A 45 -4.67 -3.36 -5.41
C ASP A 45 -4.16 -3.96 -4.10
N ARG A 46 -2.85 -4.00 -3.88
CA ARG A 46 -2.24 -4.45 -2.62
C ARG A 46 -2.50 -3.46 -1.49
N ILE A 47 -2.43 -2.16 -1.79
CA ILE A 47 -2.80 -1.09 -0.85
C ILE A 47 -4.28 -1.24 -0.45
N ARG A 48 -5.18 -1.41 -1.43
CA ARG A 48 -6.61 -1.60 -1.18
C ARG A 48 -6.89 -2.84 -0.32
N ALA A 49 -6.29 -3.98 -0.67
CA ALA A 49 -6.46 -5.23 0.08
C ALA A 49 -6.00 -5.11 1.54
N SER A 50 -4.98 -4.28 1.81
CA SER A 50 -4.45 -4.06 3.17
C SER A 50 -5.42 -3.32 4.09
N TYR A 51 -6.42 -2.62 3.55
CA TYR A 51 -7.47 -1.98 4.33
C TYR A 51 -8.69 -2.89 4.58
N ALA A 52 -8.73 -4.08 3.98
CA ALA A 52 -9.83 -5.04 4.08
C ALA A 52 -11.21 -4.36 3.87
N GLY A 53 -12.20 -4.69 4.70
CA GLY A 53 -13.54 -4.10 4.62
C GLY A 53 -13.63 -2.60 4.94
N ASN A 54 -12.54 -1.95 5.36
CA ASN A 54 -12.55 -0.53 5.75
C ASN A 54 -12.30 0.44 4.58
N TYR A 55 -11.86 -0.06 3.42
CA TYR A 55 -11.43 0.81 2.32
C TYR A 55 -12.50 1.83 1.91
N GLU A 56 -13.73 1.38 1.68
CA GLU A 56 -14.83 2.26 1.21
C GLU A 56 -15.19 3.33 2.26
N ARG A 57 -15.21 2.97 3.55
CA ARG A 57 -15.44 3.93 4.63
C ARG A 57 -14.34 4.99 4.68
N LEU A 58 -13.09 4.58 4.51
CA LEU A 58 -11.95 5.49 4.51
C LEU A 58 -11.93 6.37 3.26
N ALA A 59 -12.34 5.86 2.09
CA ALA A 59 -12.47 6.65 0.87
C ALA A 59 -13.54 7.73 0.99
N ALA A 60 -14.66 7.45 1.66
CA ALA A 60 -15.69 8.44 1.97
C ALA A 60 -15.19 9.52 2.96
N ILE A 61 -14.44 9.11 3.98
CA ILE A 61 -13.78 10.04 4.93
C ILE A 61 -12.76 10.92 4.19
N LYS A 62 -11.92 10.32 3.33
CA LYS A 62 -10.94 11.03 2.49
C LYS A 62 -11.63 12.03 1.58
N HIS A 63 -12.77 11.68 0.96
CA HIS A 63 -13.55 12.64 0.19
C HIS A 63 -13.98 13.86 1.02
N LYS A 64 -14.44 13.65 2.27
CA LYS A 64 -14.87 14.75 3.15
C LYS A 64 -13.73 15.71 3.52
N TYR A 65 -12.53 15.20 3.75
CA TYR A 65 -11.43 15.99 4.34
C TYR A 65 -10.28 16.30 3.37
N ASP A 66 -10.14 15.55 2.28
CA ASP A 66 -9.09 15.68 1.26
C ASP A 66 -9.65 15.29 -0.14
N PRO A 67 -10.68 16.00 -0.65
CA PRO A 67 -11.34 15.65 -1.91
C PRO A 67 -10.43 15.76 -3.14
N THR A 68 -9.39 16.60 -3.07
CA THR A 68 -8.41 16.76 -4.16
C THR A 68 -7.24 15.78 -4.06
N ASN A 69 -7.24 14.90 -3.04
CA ASN A 69 -6.17 13.94 -2.78
C ASN A 69 -4.79 14.62 -2.64
N PHE A 70 -4.74 15.77 -1.98
CA PHE A 70 -3.51 16.53 -1.73
C PHE A 70 -2.51 15.70 -0.94
N PHE A 71 -2.97 14.96 0.07
CA PHE A 71 -2.12 14.09 0.88
C PHE A 71 -2.02 12.69 0.24
N CYS A 72 -1.26 12.56 -0.84
CA CYS A 72 -1.18 11.32 -1.62
C CYS A 72 0.15 10.55 -1.52
N PHE A 73 1.19 11.10 -0.88
CA PHE A 73 2.47 10.41 -0.71
C PHE A 73 2.47 9.53 0.55
N ASN A 74 1.65 8.48 0.52
CA ASN A 74 1.47 7.48 1.58
C ASN A 74 0.85 6.21 0.96
N ALA A 75 0.48 5.21 1.77
CA ALA A 75 -0.34 4.08 1.32
C ALA A 75 -1.75 4.58 0.96
N ASN A 76 -1.85 5.27 -0.18
CA ASN A 76 -2.92 6.22 -0.41
C ASN A 76 -4.26 5.56 -0.73
N ILE A 77 -5.31 6.12 -0.14
CA ILE A 77 -6.70 5.83 -0.49
C ILE A 77 -7.19 6.99 -1.36
N ARG A 78 -7.68 6.68 -2.55
CA ARG A 78 -8.29 7.70 -3.40
C ARG A 78 -9.65 8.11 -2.80
N PRO A 79 -9.97 9.42 -2.77
CA PRO A 79 -11.28 9.87 -2.30
C PRO A 79 -12.38 9.25 -3.16
N ALA A 80 -13.49 8.86 -2.53
CA ALA A 80 -14.65 8.34 -3.23
C ALA A 80 -15.21 9.38 -4.22
N ASP A 81 -15.70 8.95 -5.38
CA ASP A 81 -16.47 9.83 -6.26
C ASP A 81 -17.94 9.81 -5.82
N LEU A 82 -18.31 10.75 -4.94
CA LEU A 82 -19.67 10.83 -4.41
C LEU A 82 -20.71 11.30 -5.45
N ARG A 83 -20.30 11.73 -6.65
CA ARG A 83 -21.27 12.04 -7.72
C ARG A 83 -21.90 10.80 -8.33
N ALA A 84 -21.22 9.65 -8.27
CA ALA A 84 -21.74 8.37 -8.78
C ALA A 84 -22.72 7.69 -7.80
N ALA A 85 -22.74 8.09 -6.53
CA ALA A 85 -23.50 7.42 -5.46
C ALA A 85 -24.93 7.97 -5.25
N VAL A 86 -25.34 9.01 -5.99
CA VAL A 86 -26.66 9.68 -5.85
C VAL A 86 -27.63 9.27 -6.98
N VAL A 87 -27.26 8.29 -7.81
CA VAL A 87 -28.15 7.71 -8.82
C VAL A 87 -28.65 6.35 -8.32
N GLU A 88 -29.54 6.36 -7.33
CA GLU A 88 -30.53 5.31 -7.06
C GLU A 88 -31.69 5.86 -6.24
#